data_AF-A0A4R7BMM9-F1
#
_entry.id   AF-A0A4R7BMM9-F1
#
_cell.length_a   1.000
_cell.length_b   1.000
_cell.length_c   1.000
_cell.angle_alpha   90.00
_cell.angle_beta   90.00
_cell.angle_gamma   90.00
#
_symmetry.space_group_name_H-M   'P 1'
#
loop_
_entity.id
_entity.type
_entity.pdbx_description
1 polymer ?
#
loop_
_entity_poly.entity_id
_entity_poly.type
_entity_poly.pdbx_seq_one_letter_code
_entity_poly.pdbx_strand_id
1 'polypeptide(L)'
;MKRVAAALSAPLFLALGACTQGSAPQASLPAAGPDCAALIADFQDLLRRDVDSGNLKRDVYGRATADTQQAEQACQAGRQVQARSILIATKRNYGYQV
;
A
#
# COMPACT_ATOMS: atom_id res chain seq x y z
N MET A 1 47.34 51.65 -19.07
CA MET A 1 47.22 51.72 -17.59
C MET A 1 46.54 50.41 -17.18
N LYS A 2 47.23 49.34 -16.77
CA LYS A 2 47.80 49.05 -15.44
C LYS A 2 46.67 49.17 -14.39
N ARG A 3 46.10 48.10 -13.82
CA ARG A 3 46.72 47.16 -12.86
C ARG A 3 45.98 45.81 -12.76
N VAL A 4 46.77 44.80 -12.39
CA VAL A 4 46.45 43.40 -12.03
C VAL A 4 46.11 43.31 -10.53
N ALA A 5 45.25 42.35 -10.13
CA ALA A 5 45.24 41.58 -8.86
C ALA A 5 43.96 40.72 -8.86
N ALA A 6 43.92 39.38 -8.95
CA ALA A 6 44.61 38.32 -8.21
C ALA A 6 44.37 38.38 -6.68
N ALA A 7 43.32 37.70 -6.22
CA ALA A 7 43.16 37.12 -4.88
C ALA A 7 42.02 36.08 -4.96
N LEU A 8 42.31 34.80 -5.25
CA LEU A 8 42.49 33.73 -4.26
C LEU A 8 41.55 33.86 -3.05
N SER A 9 40.46 33.08 -3.06
CA SER A 9 39.77 32.59 -1.86
C SER A 9 38.90 31.38 -2.24
N ALA A 10 39.51 30.20 -2.14
CA ALA A 10 38.84 28.91 -2.22
C ALA A 10 38.38 28.50 -0.81
N PRO A 11 37.08 28.24 -0.57
CA PRO A 11 36.68 27.48 0.61
C PRO A 11 36.85 25.99 0.32
N LEU A 12 37.81 25.40 1.04
CA LEU A 12 38.04 23.98 1.17
C LEU A 12 36.84 23.36 1.93
N PHE A 13 35.76 23.01 1.23
CA PHE A 13 34.69 22.20 1.83
C PHE A 13 35.14 20.74 1.86
N LEU A 14 35.72 20.34 2.99
CA LEU A 14 35.84 18.96 3.44
C LEU A 14 34.43 18.39 3.70
N ALA A 15 33.78 17.88 2.64
CA ALA A 15 32.62 17.01 2.79
C ALA A 15 33.11 15.57 3.02
N LEU A 16 33.46 15.25 4.27
CA LEU A 16 33.46 13.87 4.74
C LEU A 16 32.01 13.35 4.73
N GLY A 17 31.79 12.20 4.09
CA GLY A 17 30.61 11.37 4.36
C GLY A 17 29.56 11.27 3.27
N ALA A 18 29.95 10.99 2.02
CA ALA A 18 29.03 10.37 1.07
C ALA A 18 28.97 8.85 1.34
N CYS A 19 28.21 8.44 2.36
CA CYS A 19 27.69 7.08 2.40
C CYS A 19 26.64 6.97 1.29
N THR A 20 27.09 6.63 0.09
CA THR A 20 26.22 6.10 -0.97
C THR A 20 25.60 4.82 -0.42
N GLN A 21 24.41 4.96 0.16
CA GLN A 21 23.54 3.85 0.48
C GLN A 21 23.28 3.13 -0.84
N GLY A 22 24.06 2.06 -1.05
CA GLY A 22 23.78 1.10 -2.08
C GLY A 22 22.34 0.66 -1.89
N SER A 23 21.51 0.96 -2.88
CA SER A 23 20.24 0.27 -3.05
C SER A 23 20.59 -1.20 -3.23
N ALA A 24 20.63 -1.94 -2.13
CA ALA A 24 20.68 -3.38 -2.19
C ALA A 24 19.50 -3.81 -3.08
N PRO A 25 19.69 -4.71 -4.06
CA PRO A 25 18.57 -5.28 -4.75
C PRO A 25 17.71 -5.93 -3.66
N GLN A 26 16.53 -5.36 -3.42
CA GLN A 26 15.54 -6.01 -2.58
C GLN A 26 15.23 -7.31 -3.32
N ALA A 27 15.82 -8.40 -2.84
CA ALA A 27 15.46 -9.73 -3.28
C ALA A 27 13.94 -9.78 -3.15
N SER A 28 13.27 -9.73 -4.30
CA SER A 28 11.82 -9.81 -4.37
C SER A 28 11.52 -11.23 -3.96
N LEU A 29 11.32 -11.44 -2.66
CA LEU A 29 10.71 -12.66 -2.15
C LEU A 29 9.45 -12.83 -3.00
N PRO A 30 9.25 -13.99 -3.65
CA PRO A 30 8.04 -14.21 -4.42
C PRO A 30 6.87 -13.89 -3.50
N ALA A 31 6.00 -12.98 -3.93
CA ALA A 31 4.84 -12.57 -3.15
C ALA A 31 4.04 -13.83 -2.82
N ALA A 32 4.19 -14.34 -1.61
CA ALA A 32 3.53 -15.56 -1.19
C ALA A 32 2.06 -15.20 -0.94
N GLY A 33 1.24 -15.33 -1.99
CA GLY A 33 -0.21 -15.16 -1.96
C GLY A 33 -0.75 -14.15 -2.99
N PRO A 34 -2.04 -14.29 -3.40
CA PRO A 34 -2.71 -13.38 -4.34
C PRO A 34 -2.63 -11.94 -3.84
N ASP A 35 -2.50 -10.95 -4.71
CA ASP A 35 -2.42 -9.54 -4.31
C ASP A 35 -3.70 -9.08 -3.56
N CYS A 36 -3.62 -7.94 -2.86
CA CYS A 36 -4.79 -7.46 -2.12
C CYS A 36 -5.96 -7.12 -3.06
N ALA A 37 -5.69 -6.74 -4.32
CA ALA A 37 -6.72 -6.37 -5.28
C ALA A 37 -7.59 -7.58 -5.63
N ALA A 38 -6.99 -8.72 -5.96
CA ALA A 38 -7.71 -9.97 -6.22
C ALA A 38 -8.52 -10.41 -5.00
N LEU A 39 -7.93 -10.38 -3.79
CA LEU A 39 -8.64 -10.78 -2.57
C LEU A 39 -9.86 -9.90 -2.25
N ILE A 40 -9.74 -8.60 -2.50
CA ILE A 40 -10.84 -7.66 -2.30
C ILE A 40 -11.95 -7.92 -3.34
N ALA A 41 -11.57 -8.09 -4.61
CA ALA A 41 -12.52 -8.40 -5.68
C ALA A 41 -13.28 -9.70 -5.39
N ASP A 42 -12.59 -10.77 -4.97
CA ASP A 42 -13.21 -12.04 -4.59
C ASP A 42 -14.25 -11.88 -3.48
N PHE A 43 -13.95 -11.03 -2.48
CA PHE A 43 -14.88 -10.78 -1.39
C PHE A 43 -16.09 -9.93 -1.83
N GLN A 44 -15.87 -8.93 -2.69
CA GLN A 44 -16.97 -8.15 -3.27
C GLN A 44 -17.90 -9.03 -4.11
N ASP A 45 -17.34 -9.97 -4.88
CA ASP A 45 -18.09 -10.94 -5.65
C ASP A 45 -18.93 -11.86 -4.76
N LEU A 46 -18.37 -12.29 -3.63
CA LEU A 46 -19.10 -13.08 -2.64
C LEU A 46 -20.26 -12.28 -2.04
N LEU A 47 -20.01 -11.04 -1.59
CA LEU A 47 -21.04 -10.15 -1.05
C LEU A 47 -22.18 -9.93 -2.06
N ARG A 48 -21.84 -9.73 -3.35
CA ARG A 48 -22.81 -9.59 -4.44
C ARG A 48 -23.66 -10.84 -4.62
N ARG A 49 -23.03 -12.01 -4.70
CA ARG A 49 -23.75 -13.29 -4.81
C ARG A 49 -24.70 -13.50 -3.63
N ASP A 50 -24.28 -13.18 -2.42
CA ASP A 50 -25.11 -13.39 -1.23
C ASP A 50 -26.29 -12.42 -1.14
N VAL A 51 -26.12 -11.16 -1.56
CA VAL A 51 -27.26 -10.23 -1.60
C VAL A 51 -28.24 -10.59 -2.71
N ASP A 52 -27.73 -11.06 -3.86
CA ASP A 52 -28.56 -11.46 -5.00
C ASP A 52 -29.33 -12.76 -4.72
N SER A 53 -28.74 -13.71 -3.98
CA SER A 53 -29.38 -14.95 -3.58
C SER A 53 -30.30 -14.81 -2.36
N GLY A 54 -30.28 -13.65 -1.69
CA GLY A 54 -31.04 -13.39 -0.46
C GLY A 54 -30.40 -13.93 0.82
N ASN A 55 -29.17 -14.46 0.74
CA ASN A 55 -28.37 -14.88 1.90
C ASN A 55 -27.88 -13.69 2.75
N LEU A 56 -27.76 -12.51 2.14
CA LEU A 56 -27.34 -11.28 2.78
C LEU A 56 -28.43 -10.21 2.65
N LYS A 57 -28.74 -9.51 3.74
CA LYS A 57 -29.68 -8.37 3.69
C LYS A 57 -29.02 -7.19 2.97
N ARG A 58 -29.80 -6.43 2.19
CA ARG A 58 -29.30 -5.27 1.42
C ARG A 58 -28.61 -4.21 2.29
N ASP A 59 -29.10 -3.96 3.49
CA ASP A 59 -28.49 -3.01 4.42
C ASP A 59 -27.12 -3.50 4.92
N VAL A 60 -26.99 -4.81 5.19
CA VAL A 60 -25.73 -5.44 5.57
C VAL A 60 -24.75 -5.41 4.40
N TYR A 61 -25.21 -5.72 3.18
CA TYR A 61 -24.40 -5.60 1.96
C TYR A 61 -23.82 -4.20 1.78
N GLY A 62 -24.63 -3.15 1.97
CA GLY A 62 -24.17 -1.77 1.89
C GLY A 62 -23.08 -1.44 2.90
N ARG A 63 -23.26 -1.84 4.17
CA ARG A 63 -22.25 -1.64 5.22
C ARG A 63 -20.96 -2.42 4.96
N ALA A 64 -21.07 -3.71 4.59
CA ALA A 64 -19.92 -4.56 4.29
C ALA A 64 -19.12 -4.05 3.08
N THR A 65 -19.81 -3.54 2.06
CA THR A 65 -19.18 -2.92 0.89
C THR A 65 -18.44 -1.64 1.28
N ALA A 66 -19.04 -0.77 2.10
CA ALA A 66 -18.39 0.45 2.60
C ALA A 66 -17.15 0.13 3.44
N ASP A 67 -17.21 -0.86 4.32
CA ASP A 67 -16.05 -1.28 5.13
C ASP A 67 -14.93 -1.89 4.25
N THR A 68 -15.30 -2.57 3.16
CA THR A 68 -14.34 -3.11 2.20
C THR A 68 -13.58 -2.01 1.46
N GLN A 69 -14.16 -0.82 1.27
CA GLN A 69 -13.47 0.32 0.64
C GLN A 69 -12.23 0.77 1.42
N GLN A 70 -12.19 0.57 2.74
CA GLN A 70 -10.99 0.87 3.53
C GLN A 70 -9.82 -0.05 3.14
N ALA A 71 -10.10 -1.32 2.85
CA ALA A 71 -9.10 -2.25 2.34
C ALA A 71 -8.64 -1.85 0.93
N GLU A 72 -9.55 -1.41 0.07
CA GLU A 72 -9.23 -0.91 -1.27
C GLU A 72 -8.29 0.30 -1.22
N GLN A 73 -8.60 1.29 -0.38
CA GLN A 73 -7.78 2.49 -0.23
C GLN A 73 -6.37 2.15 0.25
N ALA A 74 -6.23 1.19 1.19
CA ALA A 74 -4.92 0.71 1.62
C ALA A 74 -4.18 -0.02 0.50
N CYS A 75 -4.90 -0.84 -0.28
CA CYS A 75 -4.35 -1.60 -1.39
C CYS A 75 -3.84 -0.68 -2.53
N GLN A 76 -4.65 0.30 -2.93
CA GLN A 76 -4.30 1.31 -3.94
C GLN A 76 -3.10 2.17 -3.53
N ALA A 77 -2.90 2.36 -2.22
CA ALA A 77 -1.74 3.04 -1.67
C ALA A 77 -0.49 2.14 -1.50
N GLY A 78 -0.51 0.91 -2.02
CA GLY A 78 0.58 -0.06 -1.95
C GLY A 78 0.78 -0.72 -0.58
N ARG A 79 -0.14 -0.50 0.38
CA ARG A 79 -0.06 -1.04 1.75
C ARG A 79 -0.68 -2.45 1.80
N GLN A 80 -0.06 -3.40 1.11
CA GLN A 80 -0.60 -4.76 0.89
C GLN A 80 -0.99 -5.48 2.19
N VAL A 81 -0.11 -5.47 3.20
CA VAL A 81 -0.34 -6.17 4.48
C VAL A 81 -1.52 -5.54 5.23
N GLN A 82 -1.57 -4.21 5.30
CA GLN A 82 -2.66 -3.50 5.96
C GLN A 82 -3.99 -3.76 5.25
N ALA A 83 -4.03 -3.73 3.92
CA ALA A 83 -5.23 -4.03 3.14
C ALA A 83 -5.78 -5.42 3.47
N ARG A 84 -4.91 -6.44 3.53
CA ARG A 84 -5.31 -7.80 3.93
C ARG A 84 -5.84 -7.84 5.36
N SER A 85 -5.17 -7.17 6.31
CA SER A 85 -5.62 -7.14 7.70
C SER A 85 -7.00 -6.49 7.85
N ILE A 86 -7.25 -5.39 7.13
CA ILE A 86 -8.56 -4.73 7.09
C ILE A 86 -9.59 -5.72 6.50
N LEU A 87 -9.30 -6.34 5.37
CA LEU A 87 -10.22 -7.29 4.72
C LEU A 87 -10.58 -8.47 5.63
N ILE A 88 -9.60 -9.04 6.35
CA ILE A 88 -9.81 -10.12 7.33
C ILE A 88 -10.72 -9.65 8.48
N ALA A 89 -10.50 -8.43 8.99
CA ALA A 89 -11.34 -7.86 10.03
C ALA A 89 -12.77 -7.65 9.53
N THR A 90 -12.94 -7.09 8.32
CA THR A 90 -14.24 -6.91 7.68
C THR A 90 -14.96 -8.25 7.54
N LYS A 91 -14.31 -9.27 6.98
CA LYS A 91 -14.90 -10.62 6.86
C LYS A 91 -15.42 -11.14 8.20
N ARG A 92 -14.62 -11.04 9.27
CA ARG A 92 -15.01 -11.47 10.61
C ARG A 92 -16.22 -10.70 11.16
N ASN A 93 -16.27 -9.38 10.95
CA ASN A 93 -17.38 -8.54 11.41
C ASN A 93 -18.72 -8.93 10.79
N TYR A 94 -18.70 -9.49 9.56
CA TYR A 94 -19.89 -9.92 8.83
C TYR A 94 -20.08 -11.44 8.81
N GLY A 95 -19.30 -12.20 9.60
CA GLY A 95 -19.47 -13.66 9.74
C GLY A 95 -18.89 -14.50 8.60
N TYR A 96 -18.05 -13.92 7.74
CA TYR A 96 -17.35 -14.63 6.67
C TYR A 96 -16.05 -15.27 7.15
N GLN A 97 -15.69 -16.39 6.52
CA GLN A 97 -14.45 -17.11 6.81
C GLN A 97 -13.22 -16.37 6.24
N VAL A 98 -12.11 -16.44 6.99
CA VAL A 98 -10.82 -15.80 6.68
C VAL A 98 -9.74 -16.78 6.33
#